data_AF-R5XU62-F1
#
_entry.id   AF-R5XU62-F1
#
_cell.length_a   1.000
_cell.length_b   1.000
_cell.length_c   1.000
_cell.angle_alpha   90.00
_cell.angle_beta   90.00
_cell.angle_gamma   90.00
#
_symmetry.space_group_name_H-M   'P 1'
#
loop_
_entity.id
_entity.type
_entity.pdbx_description
1 polymer ?
#
loop_
_entity_poly.entity_id
_entity_poly.type
_entity_poly.pdbx_seq_one_letter_code
_entity_poly.pdbx_strand_id
1 'polypeptide(L)'
;MGFNFTCPYCQTKTTINSDKLERSQVRYIEKKQDKMLEFSVITCPNESCERTTIFMKDYFLQFSFDKGYEKIGEAISNKRIEPEFSYIHYPDYIPEQVRQDYEEACN
;
A
#
# COMPACT_ATOMS: atom_id res chain seq x y z
N MET A 1 2.91 -19.20 -4.26
CA MET A 1 4.25 -18.83 -3.73
C MET A 1 4.04 -17.75 -2.69
N GLY A 2 4.43 -18.02 -1.44
CA GLY A 2 4.33 -17.03 -0.36
C GLY A 2 5.53 -16.09 -0.36
N PHE A 3 5.34 -14.85 0.09
CA PHE A 3 6.44 -13.91 0.31
C PHE A 3 6.45 -13.45 1.77
N ASN A 4 7.64 -13.08 2.25
CA ASN A 4 7.80 -12.56 3.60
C ASN A 4 7.25 -11.13 3.67
N PHE A 5 6.35 -10.90 4.59
CA PHE A 5 5.72 -9.62 4.85
C PHE A 5 5.77 -9.34 6.35
N THR A 6 6.17 -8.14 6.73
CA THR A 6 6.05 -7.68 8.11
C THR A 6 4.87 -6.74 8.17
N CYS A 7 3.84 -7.12 8.94
CA CYS A 7 2.66 -6.28 9.09
C CYS A 7 3.04 -4.94 9.77
N PRO A 8 2.73 -3.78 9.16
CA PRO A 8 3.07 -2.49 9.75
C PRO A 8 2.30 -2.19 11.05
N TYR A 9 1.22 -2.92 11.32
CA TYR A 9 0.36 -2.70 12.48
C TYR A 9 0.76 -3.54 13.70
N CYS A 10 0.91 -4.86 13.54
CA CYS A 10 1.27 -5.76 14.64
C CYS A 10 2.75 -6.16 14.67
N GLN A 11 3.54 -5.66 13.70
CA GLN A 11 4.97 -5.97 13.53
C GLN A 11 5.30 -7.47 13.44
N THR A 12 4.27 -8.31 13.25
CA THR A 12 4.44 -9.75 13.11
C THR A 12 4.99 -10.06 11.73
N LYS A 13 6.12 -10.79 11.70
CA LYS A 13 6.66 -11.35 10.46
C LYS A 13 5.79 -12.54 10.07
N THR A 14 5.23 -12.48 8.87
CA THR A 14 4.35 -13.51 8.36
C THR A 14 4.65 -13.81 6.90
N THR A 15 4.20 -14.96 6.44
CA THR A 15 4.26 -15.34 5.03
C THR A 15 2.88 -15.15 4.44
N ILE A 16 2.75 -14.20 3.50
CA ILE A 16 1.48 -13.95 2.81
C ILE A 16 1.36 -14.92 1.66
N ASN A 17 0.33 -15.76 1.71
CA ASN A 17 -0.08 -16.61 0.60
C ASN A 17 -0.98 -15.83 -0.36
N SER A 18 -1.15 -16.36 -1.57
CA SER A 18 -1.97 -15.73 -2.63
C SER A 18 -3.43 -15.49 -2.21
N ASP A 19 -3.95 -16.24 -1.24
CA ASP A 19 -5.31 -16.06 -0.71
C ASP A 19 -5.50 -14.77 0.09
N LYS A 20 -4.41 -14.22 0.66
CA LYS A 20 -4.43 -12.99 1.48
C LYS A 20 -3.82 -11.80 0.74
N LEU A 21 -3.67 -11.91 -0.57
CA LEU A 21 -3.10 -10.91 -1.45
C LEU A 21 -4.00 -10.74 -2.66
N GLU A 22 -4.72 -9.63 -2.70
CA GLU A 22 -5.47 -9.22 -3.88
C GLU A 22 -4.64 -8.24 -4.69
N ARG A 23 -4.58 -8.44 -6.02
CA ARG A 23 -3.86 -7.56 -6.94
C ARG A 23 -4.82 -7.03 -8.00
N SER A 24 -4.76 -5.72 -8.23
CA SER A 24 -5.49 -5.07 -9.31
C SER A 24 -4.55 -4.19 -10.10
N GLN A 25 -4.76 -4.13 -11.42
CA GLN A 25 -3.93 -3.34 -12.32
C GLN A 25 -4.83 -2.44 -13.16
N VAL A 26 -4.46 -1.16 -13.25
CA VAL A 26 -5.15 -0.18 -14.07
C VAL A 26 -4.13 0.42 -15.04
N ARG A 27 -4.37 0.27 -16.33
CA ARG A 27 -3.59 0.95 -17.36
C ARG A 27 -4.20 2.31 -17.65
N TYR A 28 -3.35 3.32 -17.79
CA TYR A 28 -3.75 4.67 -18.15
C TYR A 28 -2.70 5.33 -19.04
N ILE A 29 -3.09 6.42 -19.71
CA ILE A 29 -2.20 7.19 -20.59
C ILE A 29 -2.08 8.59 -19.99
N GLU A 30 -0.86 9.03 -19.71
CA GLU A 30 -0.57 10.37 -19.22
C GLU A 30 0.47 11.01 -20.14
N LYS A 31 0.18 12.22 -20.67
CA LYS A 31 1.10 12.97 -21.56
C LYS A 31 1.66 12.13 -22.74
N LYS A 32 0.81 11.30 -23.36
CA LYS A 32 1.16 10.34 -24.45
C LYS A 32 2.11 9.20 -24.03
N GLN A 33 2.22 8.93 -22.74
CA GLN A 33 2.99 7.82 -22.22
C GLN A 33 2.06 6.81 -21.56
N ASP A 34 2.19 5.54 -21.94
CA ASP A 34 1.47 4.44 -21.31
C ASP A 34 2.05 4.14 -19.93
N LYS A 35 1.16 4.03 -18.94
CA LYS A 35 1.49 3.73 -17.55
C LYS A 35 0.57 2.65 -16.99
N MET A 36 1.04 2.00 -15.93
CA MET A 36 0.28 1.01 -15.19
C MET A 36 0.37 1.28 -13.71
N LEU A 37 -0.80 1.46 -13.10
CA LEU A 37 -0.97 1.50 -11.67
C LEU A 37 -1.30 0.09 -11.17
N GLU A 38 -0.48 -0.46 -10.29
CA GLU A 38 -0.69 -1.75 -9.64
C GLU A 38 -1.02 -1.53 -8.17
N PHE A 39 -2.19 -2.02 -7.77
CA PHE A 39 -2.64 -2.10 -6.39
C PHE A 39 -2.38 -3.51 -5.86
N SER A 40 -1.76 -3.61 -4.69
CA SER A 40 -1.61 -4.85 -3.94
C SER A 40 -2.23 -4.65 -2.56
N VAL A 41 -3.33 -5.35 -2.29
CA VAL A 41 -4.04 -5.32 -1.03
C VAL A 41 -3.65 -6.56 -0.25
N ILE A 42 -3.05 -6.36 0.93
CA ILE A 42 -2.55 -7.44 1.78
C ILE A 42 -3.29 -7.39 3.10
N THR A 43 -4.02 -8.45 3.42
CA THR A 43 -4.68 -8.60 4.72
C THR A 43 -3.79 -9.41 5.65
N CYS A 44 -3.55 -8.88 6.87
CA CYS A 44 -2.73 -9.57 7.86
C CYS A 44 -3.39 -10.92 8.26
N PRO A 45 -2.68 -12.05 8.18
CA PRO A 45 -3.21 -13.37 8.54
C PRO A 45 -3.26 -13.60 10.05
N ASN A 46 -2.73 -12.69 10.86
CA ASN A 46 -2.87 -12.75 12.31
C ASN A 46 -4.32 -12.39 12.68
N GLU A 47 -5.06 -13.35 13.25
CA GLU A 47 -6.45 -13.20 13.67
C GLU A 47 -6.66 -12.07 14.69
N SER A 48 -5.63 -11.73 15.48
CA SER A 48 -5.72 -10.59 16.40
C SER A 48 -5.53 -9.23 15.70
N CYS A 49 -5.01 -9.20 14.47
CA CYS A 49 -4.74 -7.98 13.74
C CYS A 49 -5.75 -7.77 12.61
N GLU A 50 -5.81 -8.70 11.65
CA GLU A 50 -6.68 -8.68 10.45
C GLU A 50 -6.70 -7.36 9.66
N ARG A 51 -5.74 -6.46 9.92
CA ARG A 51 -5.66 -5.17 9.26
C ARG A 51 -5.17 -5.33 7.84
N THR A 52 -5.71 -4.50 6.97
CA THR A 52 -5.39 -4.49 5.55
C THR A 52 -4.41 -3.37 5.24
N THR A 53 -3.37 -3.69 4.47
CA THR A 53 -2.37 -2.75 3.96
C THR A 53 -2.50 -2.68 2.45
N ILE A 54 -2.59 -1.48 1.89
CA ILE A 54 -2.67 -1.29 0.44
C ILE A 54 -1.33 -0.73 -0.03
N PHE A 55 -0.74 -1.36 -1.03
CA PHE A 55 0.43 -0.86 -1.74
C PHE A 55 0.02 -0.45 -3.13
N MET A 56 0.49 0.72 -3.55
CA MET A 56 0.30 1.26 -4.88
C MET A 56 1.66 1.45 -5.53
N LYS A 57 1.83 0.85 -6.70
CA LYS A 57 3.03 1.00 -7.52
C LYS A 57 2.67 1.55 -8.88
N ASP A 58 3.39 2.56 -9.34
CA ASP A 58 3.25 3.11 -10.68
C ASP A 58 4.40 2.64 -11.57
N TYR A 59 4.11 2.28 -12.81
CA TYR A 59 5.07 1.74 -13.78
C TYR A 59 4.89 2.42 -15.13
N PHE A 60 6.00 2.61 -15.84
CA PHE A 60 5.94 2.89 -17.27
C PHE A 60 5.68 1.61 -18.04
N LEU A 61 4.91 1.72 -19.11
CA LEU A 61 4.69 0.64 -20.05
C LEU A 61 5.35 0.93 -21.38
N GLN A 62 5.86 -0.10 -22.02
CA GLN A 62 6.28 -0.08 -23.42
C GLN A 62 5.49 -1.12 -24.20
N PHE A 63 5.00 -0.72 -25.37
CA PHE A 63 4.38 -1.66 -26.28
C PHE A 63 5.45 -2.45 -27.04
N SER A 64 5.33 -3.77 -27.01
CA SER A 64 6.08 -4.72 -27.80
C SER A 64 5.11 -5.51 -28.68
N PHE A 65 5.42 -5.64 -29.97
CA PHE A 65 4.57 -6.37 -30.92
C PHE A 65 4.38 -7.85 -30.56
N ASP A 66 5.31 -8.44 -29.81
CA ASP A 66 5.31 -9.86 -29.46
C ASP A 66 4.49 -10.16 -28.18
N LYS A 67 4.48 -9.23 -27.23
CA LYS A 67 3.95 -9.45 -25.86
C LYS A 67 2.90 -8.44 -25.41
N GLY A 68 2.58 -7.45 -26.24
CA GLY A 68 1.70 -6.35 -25.88
C GLY A 68 2.40 -5.33 -24.98
N TYR A 69 1.70 -4.80 -23.98
CA TYR A 69 2.26 -3.80 -23.07
C TYR A 69 3.05 -4.46 -21.94
N GLU A 70 4.34 -4.18 -21.86
CA GLU A 70 5.24 -4.67 -20.83
C GLU A 70 5.68 -3.54 -19.90
N LYS A 71 5.85 -3.85 -18.60
CA LYS A 71 6.43 -2.93 -17.62
C LYS A 71 7.90 -2.68 -17.96
N ILE A 72 8.31 -1.42 -18.02
CA ILE A 72 9.69 -1.04 -18.29
C ILE A 72 10.36 -0.45 -17.05
N GLY A 73 11.50 -1.03 -16.68
CA GLY A 73 12.31 -0.58 -15.54
C GLY A 73 11.68 -0.84 -14.17
N GLU A 74 12.14 -0.08 -13.18
CA GLU A 74 11.63 -0.13 -11.81
C GLU A 74 10.34 0.69 -11.65
N ALA A 75 9.63 0.48 -10.54
CA ALA A 75 8.44 1.27 -10.23
C ALA A 75 8.80 2.76 -10.11
N ILE A 76 8.09 3.61 -10.85
CA ILE A 76 8.19 5.07 -10.80
C ILE A 76 7.94 5.56 -9.38
N SER A 77 6.94 4.98 -8.74
CA SER A 77 6.57 5.29 -7.37
C SER A 77 6.10 4.02 -6.69
N ASN A 78 6.43 3.89 -5.41
CA ASN A 78 5.90 2.88 -4.52
C ASN A 78 5.38 3.59 -3.27
N LYS A 79 4.08 3.55 -3.05
CA LYS A 79 3.42 4.18 -1.92
C LYS A 79 2.60 3.15 -1.15
N ARG A 80 2.71 3.18 0.17
CA ARG A 80 1.75 2.53 1.05
C ARG A 80 0.55 3.46 1.19
N ILE A 81 -0.62 3.01 0.77
CA ILE A 81 -1.88 3.69 1.03
C ILE A 81 -2.42 3.09 2.32
N GLU A 82 -2.34 3.87 3.39
CA GLU A 82 -3.07 3.54 4.60
C GLU A 82 -4.51 4.00 4.35
N PRO A 83 -5.53 3.10 4.41
CA PRO A 83 -6.90 3.57 4.49
C PRO A 83 -6.96 4.46 5.73
N GLU A 84 -7.34 5.71 5.56
CA GLU A 84 -7.25 6.75 6.58
C GLU A 84 -8.01 6.33 7.85
N PHE A 85 -7.28 5.70 8.75
CA PHE A 85 -7.58 5.65 10.16
C PHE A 85 -6.29 6.03 10.87
N SER A 86 -5.93 7.31 10.72
CA SER A 86 -5.13 8.01 11.71
C SER A 86 -5.96 8.13 13.01
N TYR A 87 -6.34 7.00 13.60
CA TYR A 87 -6.61 7.01 15.04
C TYR A 87 -5.23 6.98 15.67
N ILE A 88 -4.76 8.18 15.97
CA ILE A 88 -3.72 8.36 16.96
C ILE A 88 -4.31 7.74 18.22
N HIS A 89 -3.93 6.50 18.53
CA HIS A 89 -4.09 5.97 19.87
C HIS A 89 -3.16 6.82 20.73
N TYR A 90 -3.65 7.99 21.16
CA TYR A 90 -3.03 8.73 22.24
C TYR A 90 -3.17 7.82 23.46
N PRO A 91 -2.08 7.26 24.01
CA PRO A 91 -2.18 6.58 25.29
C PRO A 91 -2.73 7.57 26.33
N ASP A 92 -3.52 7.07 27.28
CA ASP A 92 -4.27 7.86 28.28
C ASP A 92 -3.42 8.85 29.10
N TYR A 93 -2.08 8.73 29.05
CA TYR A 93 -1.16 9.63 29.73
C TYR A 93 -0.84 10.93 28.96
N ILE A 94 -1.27 11.08 27.70
CA ILE A 94 -0.99 12.30 26.93
C ILE A 94 -2.04 13.37 27.26
N PRO A 95 -1.63 14.50 27.84
CA PRO A 95 -2.55 15.56 28.24
C PRO A 95 -3.26 16.15 27.01
N GLU A 96 -4.53 16.51 27.20
CA GLU A 96 -5.44 17.00 26.15
C GLU A 96 -4.86 18.17 25.33
N GLN A 97 -4.08 19.06 25.95
CA GLN A 97 -3.40 20.17 25.27
C GLN A 97 -2.43 19.73 24.18
N VAL A 98 -1.73 18.61 24.35
CA VAL A 98 -0.79 18.09 23.33
C VAL A 98 -1.56 17.43 22.19
N ARG A 99 -2.75 16.90 22.45
CA ARG A 99 -3.59 16.27 21.42
C ARG A 99 -4.09 17.31 20.42
N GLN A 100 -4.61 18.42 20.93
CA GLN A 100 -5.12 19.54 20.12
C GLN A 100 -4.02 20.12 19.22
N ASP A 101 -2.81 20.34 19.74
CA ASP A 101 -1.69 20.89 18.97
C ASP A 101 -1.29 20.00 17.76
N TYR A 102 -1.38 18.67 17.94
CA TYR A 102 -1.13 17.72 16.85
C TYR A 102 -2.30 17.63 15.85
N GLU A 103 -3.54 17.73 16.31
CA GLU A 103 -4.73 17.73 15.46
C GLU A 103 -4.78 18.98 14.57
N GLU A 104 -4.36 20.13 15.08
CA GLU A 104 -4.23 21.37 14.32
C GLU A 104 -3.07 21.34 13.31
N ALA A 105 -1.98 20.60 13.59
CA ALA A 105 -0.83 20.47 12.69
C ALA A 105 -1.03 19.46 11.53
N CYS A 106 -2.04 18.58 11.61
CA CYS A 106 -2.38 17.59 10.58
C CYS A 106 -3.54 18.03 9.66
N ASN A 107 -4.07 19.23 9.85
CA ASN A 107 -5.08 19.86 9.00
C ASN A 107 -4.43 20.85 8.03
#